data_AF-A0A7S1G8V3-F1
#
_entry.id   AF-A0A7S1G8V3-F1
#
_cell.length_a   1.000
_cell.length_b   1.000
_cell.length_c   1.000
_cell.angle_alpha   90.00
_cell.angle_beta   90.00
_cell.angle_gamma   90.00
#
_symmetry.space_group_name_H-M   'P 1'
#
loop_
_entity.id
_entity.type
_entity.pdbx_description
1 polymer ?
#
loop_
_entity_poly.entity_id
_entity_poly.type
_entity_poly.pdbx_seq_one_letter_code
_entity_poly.pdbx_strand_id
1 'polypeptide(L)'
;FHHEYRIDGVLVAVSCLDILPRRLASVYFFYNPDLRALELGKFSALLEAAWTARARLVSPRLRYYDMNFYVHSCAKMAYKRHYRPSELLCPLHFRWVPLASVLGRLEAARGACVALADVSAEEAEDEAYVGRMMRESAKGEVVMELDDG
;
A
#
# COMPACT_ATOMS: atom_id res chain seq x y z
N PHE A 1 -15.08 -7.32 -10.20
CA PHE A 1 -15.06 -8.80 -10.32
C PHE A 1 -15.21 -9.40 -8.92
N HIS A 2 -15.59 -10.67 -8.75
CA HIS A 2 -15.69 -11.27 -7.41
C HIS A 2 -15.33 -12.76 -7.39
N HIS A 3 -14.84 -13.24 -6.24
CA HIS A 3 -14.70 -14.66 -5.92
C HIS A 3 -15.75 -15.07 -4.89
N GLU A 4 -16.40 -16.21 -5.14
CA GLU A 4 -17.28 -16.87 -4.18
C GLU A 4 -16.57 -18.06 -3.52
N TYR A 5 -16.72 -18.17 -2.21
CA TYR A 5 -16.24 -19.31 -1.44
C TYR A 5 -17.45 -20.10 -0.94
N ARG A 6 -17.51 -21.38 -1.31
CA ARG A 6 -18.62 -22.27 -0.96
C ARG A 6 -18.13 -23.51 -0.21
N ILE A 7 -18.84 -23.90 0.84
CA ILE A 7 -18.66 -25.16 1.56
C ILE A 7 -19.94 -25.96 1.35
N ASP A 8 -19.83 -27.16 0.79
CA ASP A 8 -20.97 -28.02 0.45
C ASP A 8 -22.08 -27.30 -0.34
N GLY A 9 -21.66 -26.43 -1.27
CA GLY A 9 -22.55 -25.62 -2.11
C GLY A 9 -23.10 -24.36 -1.45
N VAL A 10 -22.96 -24.19 -0.13
CA VAL A 10 -23.41 -23.01 0.62
C VAL A 10 -22.39 -21.88 0.52
N LEU A 11 -22.83 -20.68 0.16
CA LEU A 11 -21.97 -19.49 0.10
C LEU A 11 -21.56 -19.04 1.50
N VAL A 12 -20.26 -19.01 1.76
CA VAL A 12 -19.69 -18.68 3.08
C VAL A 12 -18.84 -17.43 3.11
N ALA A 13 -18.28 -17.01 1.96
CA ALA A 13 -17.55 -15.76 1.84
C ALA A 13 -17.58 -15.23 0.39
N VAL A 14 -17.36 -13.92 0.26
CA VAL A 14 -17.19 -13.24 -1.01
C VAL A 14 -16.00 -12.29 -0.92
N SER A 15 -15.14 -12.34 -1.94
CA SER A 15 -14.09 -11.36 -2.16
C SER A 15 -14.43 -10.49 -3.37
N CYS A 16 -14.52 -9.18 -3.18
CA CYS A 16 -14.70 -8.19 -4.25
C CYS A 16 -13.32 -7.72 -4.72
N LEU A 17 -13.06 -7.89 -6.02
CA LEU A 17 -11.74 -7.73 -6.62
C LEU A 17 -11.78 -6.77 -7.81
N ASP A 18 -10.75 -5.92 -7.87
CA ASP A 18 -10.43 -5.13 -9.05
C ASP A 18 -9.23 -5.72 -9.78
N ILE A 19 -9.41 -5.99 -11.07
CA ILE A 19 -8.35 -6.49 -11.95
C ILE A 19 -7.81 -5.29 -12.71
N LEU A 20 -6.60 -4.86 -12.36
CA LEU A 20 -5.92 -3.71 -12.96
C LEU A 20 -4.77 -4.19 -13.87
N PRO A 21 -4.27 -3.36 -14.80
CA PRO A 21 -3.24 -3.79 -15.77
C PRO A 21 -1.96 -4.37 -15.13
N ARG A 22 -1.63 -3.95 -13.91
CA ARG A 22 -0.42 -4.38 -13.18
C ARG A 22 -0.69 -5.19 -11.92
N ARG A 23 -1.91 -5.16 -11.38
CA ARG A 23 -2.21 -5.75 -10.07
C ARG A 23 -3.63 -6.29 -9.95
N LEU A 24 -3.80 -7.30 -9.11
CA LEU A 24 -5.10 -7.68 -8.56
C LEU A 24 -5.28 -6.98 -7.22
N ALA A 25 -6.36 -6.23 -7.02
CA ALA A 25 -6.63 -5.53 -5.77
C ALA A 25 -7.82 -6.15 -5.03
N SER A 26 -7.60 -6.48 -3.76
CA SER A 26 -8.63 -6.97 -2.83
C SER A 26 -9.37 -5.78 -2.21
N VAL A 27 -10.59 -5.50 -2.65
CA VAL A 27 -11.32 -4.28 -2.27
C VAL A 27 -12.15 -4.51 -1.01
N TYR A 28 -12.98 -5.56 -1.03
CA TYR A 28 -13.81 -5.94 0.10
C TYR A 28 -13.76 -7.45 0.29
N PHE A 29 -13.75 -7.89 1.54
CA PHE A 29 -13.91 -9.28 1.89
C PHE A 29 -14.88 -9.40 3.05
N PHE A 30 -15.95 -10.17 2.86
CA PHE A 30 -16.94 -10.44 3.90
C PHE A 30 -17.32 -11.91 3.89
N TYR A 31 -17.63 -12.44 5.06
CA TYR A 31 -17.84 -13.86 5.27
C TYR A 31 -18.79 -14.11 6.43
N ASN A 32 -19.35 -15.33 6.49
CA ASN A 32 -20.23 -15.76 7.58
C ASN A 32 -19.48 -15.67 8.93
N PRO A 33 -19.94 -14.84 9.89
CA PRO A 33 -19.27 -14.64 11.16
C PRO A 33 -19.15 -15.91 12.02
N ASP A 34 -20.03 -16.90 11.82
CA ASP A 34 -19.98 -18.18 12.53
C ASP A 34 -18.71 -18.98 12.18
N LEU A 35 -18.09 -18.67 11.04
CA LEU A 35 -16.87 -19.31 10.54
C LEU A 35 -15.60 -18.52 10.89
N ARG A 36 -15.65 -17.63 11.88
CA ARG A 36 -14.50 -16.81 12.30
C ARG A 36 -13.24 -17.62 12.59
N ALA A 37 -13.40 -18.82 13.16
CA ALA A 37 -12.29 -19.72 13.47
C ALA A 37 -11.49 -20.17 12.23
N LEU A 38 -12.08 -20.12 11.03
CA LEU A 38 -11.41 -20.48 9.78
C LEU A 38 -10.53 -19.37 9.21
N GLU A 39 -10.61 -18.16 9.76
CA GLU A 39 -9.83 -17.00 9.32
C GLU A 39 -9.89 -16.76 7.79
N LEU A 40 -11.09 -16.87 7.21
CA LEU A 40 -11.30 -16.91 5.75
C LEU A 40 -10.67 -15.75 4.98
N GLY A 41 -10.47 -14.59 5.60
CA GLY A 41 -9.76 -13.47 4.97
C GLY A 41 -8.28 -13.74 4.69
N LYS A 42 -7.59 -14.48 5.57
CA LYS A 42 -6.19 -14.89 5.35
C LYS A 42 -6.09 -15.94 4.24
N PHE A 43 -7.05 -16.86 4.22
CA PHE A 43 -7.17 -17.88 3.18
C PHE A 43 -7.45 -17.25 1.81
N SER A 44 -8.39 -16.29 1.74
CA SER A 44 -8.69 -15.51 0.54
C SER A 44 -7.44 -14.84 -0.01
N ALA A 45 -6.66 -14.19 0.85
CA ALA A 45 -5.42 -13.53 0.44
C ALA A 45 -4.38 -14.48 -0.18
N LEU A 46 -4.25 -15.71 0.35
CA LEU A 46 -3.36 -16.72 -0.24
C LEU A 46 -3.85 -17.16 -1.62
N LEU A 47 -5.16 -17.35 -1.78
CA LEU A 47 -5.75 -17.74 -3.06
C LEU A 47 -5.66 -16.63 -4.10
N GLU A 48 -5.89 -15.38 -3.70
CA GLU A 48 -5.76 -14.20 -4.56
C GLU A 48 -4.30 -14.01 -5.00
N ALA A 49 -3.33 -14.21 -4.11
CA ALA A 49 -1.91 -14.20 -4.46
C ALA A 49 -1.55 -15.33 -5.44
N ALA A 50 -2.02 -16.55 -5.20
CA ALA A 50 -1.80 -17.68 -6.09
C ALA A 50 -2.46 -17.47 -7.47
N TRP A 51 -3.67 -16.91 -7.49
CA TRP A 51 -4.35 -16.53 -8.73
C TRP A 51 -3.55 -15.49 -9.50
N THR A 52 -3.06 -14.44 -8.82
CA THR A 52 -2.22 -13.41 -9.43
C THR A 52 -0.96 -14.01 -10.05
N ALA A 53 -0.30 -14.95 -9.37
CA ALA A 53 0.87 -15.65 -9.89
C ALA A 53 0.55 -16.46 -11.17
N ARG A 54 -0.60 -17.12 -11.23
CA ARG A 54 -1.06 -17.85 -12.43
C ARG A 54 -1.42 -16.89 -13.57
N ALA A 55 -2.17 -15.84 -13.26
CA ALA A 55 -2.58 -14.85 -14.24
C ALA A 55 -1.39 -14.12 -14.89
N ARG A 56 -0.29 -13.96 -14.15
CA ARG A 56 0.99 -13.44 -14.68
C ARG A 56 1.54 -14.24 -15.86
N LEU A 57 1.26 -15.54 -15.95
CA LEU A 57 1.71 -16.39 -17.06
C LEU A 57 1.06 -15.98 -18.40
N VAL A 58 -0.16 -15.42 -18.33
CA VAL A 58 -0.92 -14.96 -19.50
C VAL A 58 -0.77 -13.45 -19.70
N SER A 59 -0.71 -12.69 -18.59
CA SER A 59 -0.49 -11.24 -18.59
C SER A 59 0.74 -10.90 -17.77
N PRO A 60 1.95 -10.87 -18.38
CA PRO A 60 3.21 -10.63 -17.66
C PRO A 60 3.27 -9.30 -16.89
N ARG A 61 2.41 -8.33 -17.25
CA ARG A 61 2.29 -7.04 -16.57
C ARG A 61 1.56 -7.15 -15.23
N LEU A 62 0.58 -8.06 -15.12
CA LEU A 62 -0.16 -8.34 -13.89
C LEU A 62 0.72 -9.16 -12.94
N ARG A 63 1.41 -8.48 -12.03
CA ARG A 63 2.46 -9.11 -11.21
C ARG A 63 2.37 -8.79 -9.72
N TYR A 64 1.46 -7.90 -9.33
CA TYR A 64 1.28 -7.52 -7.94
C TYR A 64 -0.09 -7.95 -7.43
N TYR A 65 -0.10 -8.45 -6.20
CA TYR A 65 -1.32 -8.64 -5.43
C TYR A 65 -1.38 -7.54 -4.38
N ASP A 66 -2.46 -6.76 -4.40
CA ASP A 66 -2.68 -5.64 -3.51
C ASP A 66 -3.72 -5.99 -2.46
N MET A 67 -3.26 -6.07 -1.22
CA MET A 67 -4.09 -6.35 -0.04
C MET A 67 -4.81 -5.10 0.48
N ASN A 68 -4.74 -3.98 -0.26
CA ASN A 68 -5.30 -2.69 0.12
C ASN A 68 -4.62 -2.13 1.39
N PHE A 69 -5.25 -1.16 2.06
CA PHE A 69 -4.67 -0.43 3.19
C PHE A 69 -4.03 -1.33 4.26
N TYR A 70 -2.89 -0.87 4.76
CA TYR A 70 -2.19 -1.46 5.89
C TYR A 70 -1.99 -0.38 6.97
N VAL A 71 -2.65 -0.59 8.11
CA VAL A 71 -2.49 0.26 9.30
C VAL A 71 -1.71 -0.55 10.33
N HIS A 72 -0.48 -0.15 10.61
CA HIS A 72 0.45 -0.93 11.44
C HIS A 72 -0.06 -1.18 12.86
N SER A 73 -0.74 -0.19 13.46
CA SER A 73 -1.33 -0.29 14.81
C SER A 73 -2.65 -1.08 14.87
N CYS A 74 -3.21 -1.50 13.73
CA CYS A 74 -4.49 -2.20 13.69
C CYS A 74 -4.31 -3.73 13.81
N ALA A 75 -4.76 -4.31 14.92
CA ALA A 75 -4.68 -5.76 15.17
C ALA A 75 -5.34 -6.59 14.04
N LYS A 76 -6.46 -6.12 13.47
CA LYS A 76 -7.15 -6.80 12.35
C LYS A 76 -6.33 -6.82 11.06
N MET A 77 -5.36 -5.92 10.90
CA MET A 77 -4.49 -5.84 9.72
C MET A 77 -3.08 -6.39 9.96
N ALA A 78 -2.76 -6.79 11.20
CA ALA A 78 -1.43 -7.27 11.55
C ALA A 78 -1.00 -8.46 10.68
N TYR A 79 -1.94 -9.32 10.28
CA TYR A 79 -1.66 -10.48 9.44
C TYR A 79 -1.01 -10.14 8.09
N LYS A 80 -1.30 -8.96 7.52
CA LYS A 80 -0.78 -8.53 6.21
C LYS A 80 0.75 -8.42 6.19
N ARG A 81 1.38 -8.18 7.34
CA ARG A 81 2.84 -8.05 7.45
C ARG A 81 3.60 -9.36 7.21
N HIS A 82 2.91 -10.49 7.27
CA HIS A 82 3.54 -11.82 7.18
C HIS A 82 3.69 -12.33 5.74
N TYR A 83 2.97 -11.74 4.77
CA TYR A 83 3.14 -12.08 3.37
C TYR A 83 4.44 -11.49 2.84
N ARG A 84 5.22 -12.31 2.13
CA ARG A 84 6.53 -11.93 1.60
C ARG A 84 6.74 -12.47 0.18
N PRO A 85 7.48 -11.75 -0.67
CA PRO A 85 7.93 -10.35 -0.47
C PRO A 85 6.74 -9.37 -0.45
N SER A 86 6.87 -8.25 0.25
CA SER A 86 5.81 -7.23 0.34
C SER A 86 6.38 -5.82 0.41
N GLU A 87 5.62 -4.87 -0.13
CA GLU A 87 5.95 -3.46 -0.23
C GLU A 87 4.81 -2.62 0.35
N LEU A 88 5.13 -1.43 0.86
CA LEU A 88 4.16 -0.42 1.26
C LEU A 88 4.34 0.84 0.42
N LEU A 89 3.24 1.50 0.12
CA LEU A 89 3.28 2.83 -0.48
C LEU A 89 3.53 3.87 0.63
N CYS A 90 4.60 4.65 0.51
CA CYS A 90 4.83 5.80 1.38
C CYS A 90 3.67 6.80 1.22
N PRO A 91 2.95 7.17 2.29
CA PRO A 91 1.79 8.05 2.20
C PRO A 91 2.16 9.50 1.90
N LEU A 92 3.42 9.90 2.13
CA LEU A 92 3.90 11.26 1.92
C LEU A 92 4.59 11.43 0.56
N HIS A 93 5.40 10.45 0.16
CA HIS A 93 6.24 10.56 -1.05
C HIS A 93 5.79 9.62 -2.19
N PHE A 94 4.71 8.87 -2.01
CA PHE A 94 4.11 7.98 -3.03
C PHE A 94 5.08 6.99 -3.68
N ARG A 95 6.10 6.57 -2.92
CA ARG A 95 7.09 5.58 -3.33
C ARG A 95 6.82 4.23 -2.68
N TRP A 96 6.91 3.16 -3.45
CA TRP A 96 6.87 1.81 -2.92
C TRP A 96 8.19 1.48 -2.25
N VAL A 97 8.12 1.00 -1.01
CA VAL A 97 9.28 0.59 -0.21
C VAL A 97 9.09 -0.82 0.32
N PRO A 98 10.14 -1.65 0.39
CA PRO A 98 10.05 -2.98 0.99
C PRO A 98 9.54 -2.87 2.44
N LEU A 99 8.52 -3.65 2.80
CA LEU A 99 7.98 -3.62 4.16
C LEU A 99 9.09 -3.86 5.20
N ALA A 100 10.00 -4.78 4.91
CA ALA A 100 11.10 -5.14 5.80
C ALA A 100 12.03 -3.96 6.14
N SER A 101 12.23 -2.99 5.22
CA SER A 101 13.12 -1.85 5.48
C SER A 101 12.49 -0.76 6.35
N VAL A 102 11.16 -0.76 6.51
CA VAL A 102 10.41 0.29 7.22
C VAL A 102 9.73 -0.18 8.50
N LEU A 103 9.80 -1.47 8.82
CA LEU A 103 9.18 -2.02 10.05
C LEU A 103 9.64 -1.29 11.32
N GLY A 104 10.94 -1.03 11.47
CA GLY A 104 11.46 -0.31 12.65
C GLY A 104 10.91 1.12 12.75
N ARG A 105 10.74 1.81 11.61
CA ARG A 105 10.14 3.17 11.57
C ARG A 105 8.68 3.14 12.00
N LEU A 106 7.92 2.14 11.52
CA LEU A 106 6.51 1.95 11.87
C LEU A 106 6.32 1.61 13.35
N GLU A 107 7.19 0.77 13.92
CA GLU A 107 7.15 0.40 15.34
C GLU A 107 7.47 1.61 16.24
N ALA A 108 8.45 2.43 15.84
CA ALA A 108 8.82 3.68 16.55
C ALA A 108 7.72 4.76 16.47
N ALA A 109 6.97 4.82 15.37
CA ALA A 109 5.92 5.81 15.13
C ALA A 109 4.72 5.73 16.10
N ARG A 110 4.51 4.57 16.76
CA ARG A 110 3.42 4.35 17.72
C ARG A 110 2.03 4.77 17.21
N GLY A 111 1.76 4.56 15.91
CA GLY A 111 0.49 4.87 15.28
C GLY A 111 0.40 6.26 14.63
N ALA A 112 1.45 7.08 14.71
CA ALA A 112 1.55 8.31 13.93
C ALA A 112 1.77 8.02 12.44
N CYS A 113 1.33 8.95 11.58
CA CYS A 113 1.71 8.95 10.17
C CYS A 113 3.21 9.26 10.05
N VAL A 114 3.94 8.45 9.29
CA VAL A 114 5.40 8.61 9.10
C VAL A 114 5.78 8.46 7.63
N ALA A 115 6.79 9.20 7.20
CA ALA A 115 7.45 9.00 5.92
C ALA A 115 8.09 7.60 5.88
N LEU A 116 7.69 6.78 4.91
CA LEU A 116 8.25 5.44 4.72
C LEU A 116 9.37 5.42 3.67
N ALA A 117 9.40 6.41 2.78
CA ALA A 117 10.46 6.61 1.81
C ALA A 117 11.20 7.90 2.16
N ASP A 118 12.48 7.94 1.88
CA ASP A 118 13.27 9.16 1.96
C ASP A 118 13.05 9.96 0.64
N VAL A 119 13.12 11.29 0.72
CA VAL A 119 13.18 12.16 -0.46
C VAL A 119 14.58 12.06 -1.07
N SER A 120 14.71 12.16 -2.39
CA SER A 120 16.04 12.25 -3.00
C SER A 120 16.72 13.56 -2.59
N ALA A 121 18.04 13.65 -2.74
CA ALA A 121 18.77 14.89 -2.47
C ALA A 121 18.21 16.06 -3.32
N GLU A 122 17.91 15.80 -4.60
CA GLU A 122 17.27 16.76 -5.51
C GLU A 122 15.88 17.20 -5.01
N GLU A 123 15.02 16.27 -4.58
CA GLU A 123 13.69 16.61 -4.06
C GLU A 123 13.75 17.39 -2.74
N ALA A 124 14.74 17.08 -1.90
CA ALA A 124 14.98 17.81 -0.66
C ALA A 124 15.50 19.24 -0.93
N GLU A 125 16.33 19.41 -1.97
CA GLU A 125 16.81 20.71 -2.43
C GLU A 125 15.66 21.56 -3.00
N ASP A 126 14.77 20.95 -3.79
CA ASP A 126 13.57 21.60 -4.32
C ASP A 126 12.60 22.01 -3.19
N GLU A 127 12.30 21.12 -2.24
CA GLU A 127 11.47 21.45 -1.07
C GLU A 127 12.10 22.55 -0.22
N ALA A 128 13.42 22.51 -0.02
CA ALA A 128 14.14 23.54 0.71
C ALA A 128 14.14 24.89 -0.03
N TYR A 129 14.29 24.88 -1.36
CA TYR A 129 14.21 26.07 -2.21
C TYR A 129 12.82 26.69 -2.18
N VAL A 130 11.76 25.91 -2.43
CA VAL A 130 10.38 26.38 -2.35
C VAL A 130 10.05 26.91 -0.95
N GLY A 131 10.52 26.21 0.09
CA GLY A 131 10.37 26.65 1.47
C GLY A 131 11.08 27.98 1.76
N ARG A 132 12.28 28.21 1.20
CA ARG A 132 12.99 29.50 1.30
C ARG A 132 12.22 30.61 0.57
N MET A 133 11.84 30.36 -0.68
CA MET A 133 11.10 31.32 -1.52
C MET A 133 9.78 31.77 -0.87
N MET A 134 9.06 30.84 -0.24
CA MET A 134 7.81 31.15 0.48
C MET A 134 8.05 31.98 1.76
N ARG A 135 9.15 31.73 2.48
CA ARG A 135 9.52 32.51 3.68
C ARG A 135 10.03 33.92 3.33
N GLU A 136 10.69 34.07 2.19
CA GLU A 136 11.15 35.35 1.66
C GLU A 136 9.99 36.20 1.12
N SER A 137 9.06 35.58 0.39
CA SER A 137 7.80 36.23 -0.03
C SER A 137 6.96 36.70 1.17
N ALA A 138 6.93 35.95 2.27
CA ALA A 138 6.23 36.34 3.49
C ALA A 138 6.89 37.54 4.22
N LYS A 139 8.13 37.88 3.91
CA LYS A 139 8.86 39.04 4.46
C LYS A 139 8.82 40.27 3.55
N GLY A 140 8.18 40.18 2.39
CA GLY A 140 8.07 41.29 1.43
C GLY A 140 9.33 41.56 0.60
N GLU A 141 10.32 40.68 0.65
CA GLU A 141 11.50 40.73 -0.21
C GLU A 141 11.39 39.63 -1.27
N VAL A 142 10.87 39.99 -2.44
CA VAL A 142 10.96 39.13 -3.63
C VAL A 142 12.14 39.66 -4.46
N VAL A 143 13.26 38.95 -4.42
CA VAL A 143 14.30 39.08 -5.45
C VAL A 143 14.15 37.89 -6.37
N MET A 144 13.49 38.10 -7.52
CA MET A 144 13.62 37.18 -8.65
C MET A 144 15.00 37.43 -9.27
N GLU A 145 15.98 36.60 -8.95
CA GLU A 145 17.09 36.39 -9.88
C GLU A 145 16.63 35.32 -10.87
N LEU A 146 16.31 35.77 -12.08
CA LEU A 146 16.19 34.90 -13.23
C LEU A 146 17.62 34.52 -13.62
N ASP A 147 17.92 33.23 -13.51
CA ASP A 147 19.17 32.67 -14.01
C ASP A 147 19.07 32.62 -15.54
N ASP A 148 19.74 33.57 -16.21
CA ASP A 148 19.88 33.60 -17.65
C ASP A 148 20.97 32.57 -18.06
N GLY A 149 20.54 31.33 -18.32
CA GLY A 149 21.40 30.24 -18.82
C GLY A 149 20.66 29.20 -19.64
#